data_AF-A0A1Y3ZQA9-F1
#
_entry.id   AF-A0A1Y3ZQA9-F1
#
_cell.length_a   1.000
_cell.length_b   1.000
_cell.length_c   1.000
_cell.angle_alpha   90.00
_cell.angle_beta   90.00
_cell.angle_gamma   90.00
#
_symmetry.space_group_name_H-M   'P 1'
#
loop_
_entity.id
_entity.type
_entity.pdbx_description
1 polymer ?
#
loop_
_entity_poly.entity_id
_entity_poly.type
_entity_poly.pdbx_seq_one_letter_code
_entity_poly.pdbx_strand_id
1 'polypeptide(L)'
;MEDNGNICKDQSEFDGTYGLAVYNRTEQEKLEDEDSTFIEPKFAQVHTDKPIDEWIVSIGKHEGFIAGKEWVEVQEILDAIEDKYNRPHRATNALLSGLLYCPICGHRLNVFPESNRWTNGQPRFKYGCPNQRYKKSCTFKPIDGNRMDSFVLEKMATVADEASGYYTQILDTKMESLIRSDSNERDLASAKTKMEKIQADIAAQVRNKREADENIRSFIQADISQLSEELSKTRDLIVRLEDAKSSESKSAKGLGEIKKIIFSFPAFIESSAYEEKLSLLNTVIERIIILDHGNEQICHIFVKGTPKDKYDDFFVGGYLSPEFLTDTRKPQMCNRDRDSKSVSMALIA
;
A
#
# COMPACT_ATOMS: atom_id res chain seq x y z
N MET A 1 17.82 16.67 -3.90
CA MET A 1 18.46 16.93 -5.21
C MET A 1 18.21 15.76 -6.18
N GLU A 2 17.25 14.88 -5.88
CA GLU A 2 17.15 13.55 -6.48
C GLU A 2 16.24 13.50 -7.73
N ASP A 3 15.44 14.54 -7.98
CA ASP A 3 14.38 14.51 -9.01
C ASP A 3 14.60 15.44 -10.23
N ASN A 4 15.84 15.79 -10.60
CA ASN A 4 16.19 16.50 -11.85
C ASN A 4 15.43 17.82 -12.19
N GLY A 5 14.80 18.47 -11.22
CA GLY A 5 14.12 19.77 -11.45
C GLY A 5 15.07 20.89 -11.88
N ASN A 6 14.59 21.84 -12.70
CA ASN A 6 15.38 22.97 -13.19
C ASN A 6 15.60 24.00 -12.06
N ILE A 7 16.79 23.99 -11.48
CA ILE A 7 17.21 24.92 -10.43
C ILE A 7 17.73 26.21 -11.06
N CYS A 8 17.08 27.34 -10.78
CA CYS A 8 17.36 28.61 -11.44
C CYS A 8 18.56 29.39 -10.83
N LYS A 9 19.27 28.81 -9.84
CA LYS A 9 20.25 29.47 -8.97
C LYS A 9 21.40 28.51 -8.64
N ASP A 10 22.60 29.05 -8.43
CA ASP A 10 23.77 28.26 -7.99
C ASP A 10 23.60 27.70 -6.57
N GLN A 11 24.17 26.53 -6.32
CA GLN A 11 24.06 25.83 -5.02
C GLN A 11 24.58 26.68 -3.83
N SER A 12 25.47 27.62 -4.10
CA SER A 12 26.04 28.55 -3.11
C SER A 12 25.06 29.60 -2.60
N GLU A 13 23.97 29.86 -3.33
CA GLU A 13 22.95 30.84 -2.92
C GLU A 13 21.89 30.25 -1.97
N PHE A 14 21.89 28.94 -1.76
CA PHE A 14 20.99 28.26 -0.83
C PHE A 14 21.54 28.35 0.60
N ASP A 15 21.29 29.48 1.24
CA ASP A 15 21.76 29.81 2.58
C ASP A 15 20.84 29.31 3.71
N GLY A 16 19.70 28.70 3.37
CA GLY A 16 18.70 28.21 4.32
C GLY A 16 17.91 29.32 5.04
N THR A 17 18.07 30.59 4.64
CA THR A 17 17.39 31.74 5.24
C THR A 17 16.09 32.07 4.51
N TYR A 18 16.07 31.89 3.19
CA TYR A 18 14.91 32.20 2.35
C TYR A 18 14.12 30.95 1.96
N GLY A 19 12.80 31.10 1.85
CA GLY A 19 11.91 30.02 1.44
C GLY A 19 12.05 29.68 -0.05
N LEU A 20 11.72 28.44 -0.42
CA LEU A 20 11.72 27.98 -1.81
C LEU A 20 10.44 28.40 -2.54
N ALA A 21 10.58 28.81 -3.80
CA ALA A 21 9.49 29.06 -4.73
C ALA A 21 9.57 28.02 -5.87
N VAL A 22 8.65 27.06 -5.82
CA VAL A 22 8.50 26.01 -6.84
C VAL A 22 7.33 26.38 -7.74
N TYR A 23 7.57 26.39 -9.04
CA TYR A 23 6.54 26.71 -10.02
C TYR A 23 6.40 25.59 -11.04
N ASN A 24 5.19 25.01 -11.11
CA ASN A 24 4.79 24.06 -12.14
C ASN A 24 3.90 24.78 -13.16
N ARG A 25 4.32 24.75 -14.43
CA ARG A 25 3.65 25.44 -15.53
C ARG A 25 2.67 24.45 -16.18
N THR A 26 1.44 24.36 -15.68
CA THR A 26 0.43 23.41 -16.20
C THR A 26 0.12 23.66 -17.68
N GLU A 27 0.04 22.60 -18.48
CA GLU A 27 -0.47 22.72 -19.85
C GLU A 27 -1.99 22.81 -19.80
N GLN A 28 -2.53 23.76 -20.55
CA GLN A 28 -3.95 24.02 -20.61
C GLN A 28 -4.41 23.83 -22.04
N GLU A 29 -5.05 22.70 -22.31
CA GLU A 29 -5.66 22.44 -23.61
C GLU A 29 -7.18 22.66 -23.53
N LYS A 30 -7.74 23.31 -24.55
CA LYS A 30 -9.19 23.42 -24.72
C LYS A 30 -9.61 22.37 -25.74
N LEU A 31 -10.21 21.30 -25.25
CA LEU A 31 -10.75 20.23 -26.08
C LEU A 31 -12.24 20.48 -26.31
N GLU A 32 -12.75 20.14 -27.48
CA GLU A 32 -14.19 20.18 -27.74
C GLU A 32 -14.89 19.11 -26.87
N ASP A 33 -15.94 19.52 -26.18
CA ASP A 33 -16.75 18.67 -25.32
C ASP A 33 -17.52 17.65 -26.18
N GLU A 34 -17.81 16.45 -25.66
CA GLU A 34 -18.54 15.42 -26.39
C GLU A 34 -19.98 15.86 -26.74
N ASP A 35 -20.53 16.80 -25.96
CA ASP A 35 -21.83 17.45 -26.17
C ASP A 35 -21.74 18.73 -27.04
N SER A 36 -20.57 19.02 -27.63
CA SER A 36 -20.36 20.17 -28.52
C SER A 36 -21.11 19.96 -29.84
N THR A 37 -21.84 20.99 -30.28
CA THR A 37 -22.52 20.97 -31.59
C THR A 37 -21.98 22.09 -32.47
N PHE A 38 -22.15 21.97 -33.79
CA PHE A 38 -21.75 23.03 -34.74
C PHE A 38 -22.40 24.40 -34.43
N ILE A 39 -23.56 24.40 -33.77
CA ILE A 39 -24.32 25.61 -33.42
C ILE A 39 -23.95 26.14 -32.04
N GLU A 40 -23.60 25.27 -31.10
CA GLU A 40 -23.13 25.61 -29.75
C GLU A 40 -21.84 24.85 -29.43
N PRO A 41 -20.67 25.40 -29.81
CA PRO A 41 -19.40 24.78 -29.49
C PRO A 41 -19.14 24.90 -27.98
N LYS A 42 -18.98 23.75 -27.33
CA LYS A 42 -18.61 23.64 -25.92
C LYS A 42 -17.19 23.11 -25.84
N PHE A 43 -16.40 23.71 -24.96
CA PHE A 43 -15.01 23.32 -24.76
C PHE A 43 -14.80 22.94 -23.29
N ALA A 44 -14.17 21.80 -23.07
CA ALA A 44 -13.63 21.40 -21.79
C ALA A 44 -12.17 21.87 -21.69
N GLN A 45 -11.83 22.56 -20.60
CA GLN A 45 -10.45 22.89 -20.30
C GLN A 45 -9.82 21.73 -19.54
N VAL A 46 -8.82 21.09 -20.14
CA VAL A 46 -8.04 20.04 -19.52
C VAL A 46 -6.72 20.63 -19.03
N HIS A 47 -6.41 20.36 -17.77
CA HIS A 47 -5.15 20.70 -17.14
C HIS A 47 -4.31 19.44 -17.02
N THR A 48 -3.14 19.43 -17.63
CA THR A 48 -2.14 18.37 -17.47
C THR A 48 -0.93 18.92 -16.74
N ASP A 49 -0.53 18.20 -15.68
CA ASP A 49 0.68 18.52 -14.94
C ASP A 49 1.91 18.12 -15.77
N LYS A 50 2.92 18.99 -15.79
CA LYS A 50 4.18 18.72 -16.49
C LYS A 50 5.10 17.82 -15.67
N PRO A 51 5.97 17.04 -16.33
CA PRO A 51 7.01 16.26 -15.65
C PRO A 51 7.93 17.15 -14.80
N ILE A 52 8.51 16.59 -13.74
CA ILE A 52 9.31 17.31 -12.74
C ILE A 52 10.51 18.03 -13.36
N ASP A 53 11.06 17.49 -14.45
CA ASP A 53 12.17 18.08 -15.22
C ASP A 53 11.86 19.51 -15.74
N GLU A 54 10.58 19.84 -15.97
CA GLU A 54 10.15 21.16 -16.41
C GLU A 54 9.79 22.11 -15.26
N TRP A 55 9.90 21.66 -14.01
CA TRP A 55 9.58 22.48 -12.84
C TRP A 55 10.70 23.47 -12.59
N ILE A 56 10.32 24.71 -12.29
CA ILE A 56 11.26 25.77 -11.97
C ILE A 56 11.33 25.90 -10.45
N VAL A 57 12.49 25.60 -9.88
CA VAL A 57 12.77 25.77 -8.45
C VAL A 57 13.68 26.98 -8.27
N SER A 58 13.22 27.94 -7.48
CA SER A 58 13.92 29.20 -7.22
C SER A 58 13.89 29.58 -5.74
N ILE A 59 14.77 30.48 -5.34
CA ILE A 59 14.79 31.04 -3.97
C ILE A 59 13.82 32.22 -3.94
N GLY A 60 12.85 32.16 -3.04
CA GLY A 60 11.90 33.22 -2.78
C GLY A 60 12.54 34.41 -2.08
N LYS A 61 11.85 35.55 -2.06
CA LYS A 61 12.30 36.75 -1.31
C LYS A 61 11.87 36.74 0.16
N HIS A 62 11.04 35.78 0.55
CA HIS A 62 10.49 35.68 1.89
C HIS A 62 11.39 34.82 2.77
N GLU A 63 11.46 35.16 4.05
CA GLU A 63 12.15 34.36 5.06
C GLU A 63 11.45 33.01 5.22
N GLY A 64 12.23 31.92 5.26
CA GLY A 64 11.72 30.59 5.46
C GLY A 64 11.19 30.40 6.88
N PHE A 65 9.95 29.91 7.02
CA PHE A 65 9.37 29.64 8.35
C PHE A 65 9.72 28.24 8.89
N ILE A 66 9.90 27.27 8.00
CA ILE A 66 10.18 25.86 8.33
C ILE A 66 11.59 25.54 7.84
N ALA A 67 12.39 24.89 8.68
CA ALA A 67 13.72 24.45 8.29
C ALA A 67 13.60 23.40 7.16
N GLY A 68 14.46 23.49 6.13
CA GLY A 68 14.40 22.58 4.99
C GLY A 68 14.48 21.09 5.38
N LYS A 69 15.26 20.77 6.42
CA LYS A 69 15.35 19.39 6.97
C LYS A 69 14.02 18.91 7.55
N GLU A 70 13.38 19.73 8.39
CA GLU A 70 12.07 19.41 8.98
C GLU A 70 11.00 19.30 7.89
N TRP A 71 11.07 20.14 6.86
CA TRP A 71 10.14 20.07 5.73
C TRP A 71 10.25 18.74 4.97
N VAL A 72 11.48 18.27 4.68
CA VAL A 72 11.72 16.97 4.02
C VAL A 72 11.23 15.82 4.90
N GLU A 73 11.55 15.83 6.19
CA GLU A 73 11.07 14.81 7.13
C GLU A 73 9.53 14.75 7.17
N VAL A 74 8.86 15.90 7.12
CA VAL A 74 7.39 15.95 7.06
C VAL A 74 6.86 15.41 5.73
N GLN A 75 7.50 15.70 4.59
CA GLN A 75 7.09 15.11 3.30
C GLN A 75 7.23 13.58 3.32
N GLU A 76 8.35 13.04 3.82
CA GLU A 76 8.53 11.59 3.97
C GLU A 76 7.44 10.95 4.85
N ILE A 77 7.04 11.64 5.92
CA ILE A 77 5.92 11.22 6.77
C ILE A 77 4.60 11.27 6.00
N LEU A 78 4.34 12.32 5.22
CA LEU A 78 3.12 12.45 4.42
C LEU A 78 3.02 11.35 3.36
N ASP A 79 4.11 11.07 2.63
CA ASP A 79 4.18 9.99 1.64
C ASP A 79 3.94 8.62 2.30
N ALA A 80 4.53 8.38 3.47
CA ALA A 80 4.30 7.16 4.25
C ALA A 80 2.85 7.02 4.79
N ILE A 81 2.09 8.12 4.84
CA ILE A 81 0.69 8.17 5.29
C ILE A 81 -0.29 8.30 4.11
N GLU A 82 0.14 8.70 2.92
CA GLU A 82 -0.70 8.77 1.71
C GLU A 82 -1.37 7.40 1.46
N ASP A 83 -0.60 6.34 1.63
CA ASP A 83 -1.10 4.96 1.58
C ASP A 83 -2.08 4.60 2.71
N LYS A 84 -2.11 5.33 3.82
CA LYS A 84 -3.00 5.09 4.96
C LYS A 84 -4.21 6.01 4.97
N TYR A 85 -4.28 7.01 4.09
CA TYR A 85 -5.32 8.06 4.10
C TYR A 85 -6.67 7.61 3.52
N ASN A 86 -7.01 6.32 3.57
CA ASN A 86 -8.40 5.89 3.50
C ASN A 86 -8.99 5.96 4.91
N ARG A 87 -9.44 7.16 5.31
CA ARG A 87 -10.18 7.32 6.57
C ARG A 87 -11.32 6.30 6.60
N PRO A 88 -11.42 5.43 7.62
CA PRO A 88 -12.54 4.54 7.77
C PRO A 88 -13.82 5.38 7.76
N HIS A 89 -14.79 5.00 6.94
CA HIS A 89 -16.06 5.71 6.85
C HIS A 89 -16.80 5.54 8.19
N ARG A 90 -16.61 6.51 9.11
CA ARG A 90 -17.10 6.46 10.50
C ARG A 90 -18.60 6.22 10.61
N ALA A 91 -19.36 6.53 9.57
CA ALA A 91 -20.81 6.33 9.55
C ALA A 91 -21.24 4.91 9.16
N THR A 92 -20.38 4.07 8.58
CA THR A 92 -20.74 2.71 8.13
C THR A 92 -20.00 1.59 8.84
N ASN A 93 -18.97 1.88 9.64
CA ASN A 93 -18.15 0.88 10.32
C ASN A 93 -17.62 -0.21 9.36
N ALA A 94 -17.09 0.22 8.22
CA ALA A 94 -16.54 -0.68 7.19
C ALA A 94 -15.12 -1.16 7.56
N LEU A 95 -14.97 -2.45 7.88
CA LEU A 95 -13.72 -3.03 8.39
C LEU A 95 -12.64 -3.15 7.32
N LEU A 96 -13.02 -3.42 6.07
CA LEU A 96 -12.07 -3.65 4.98
C LEU A 96 -11.77 -2.39 4.16
N SER A 97 -12.12 -1.22 4.71
CA SER A 97 -11.83 0.07 4.08
C SER A 97 -10.32 0.25 3.89
N GLY A 98 -9.90 0.45 2.64
CA GLY A 98 -8.48 0.60 2.28
C GLY A 98 -7.69 -0.70 2.11
N LEU A 99 -8.27 -1.85 2.42
CA LEU A 99 -7.65 -3.17 2.20
C LEU A 99 -8.05 -3.80 0.87
N LEU A 100 -9.20 -3.41 0.31
CA LEU A 100 -9.73 -3.99 -0.93
C LEU A 100 -9.19 -3.30 -2.18
N TYR A 101 -8.78 -4.08 -3.17
CA TYR A 101 -8.27 -3.62 -4.46
C TYR A 101 -9.11 -4.16 -5.61
N CYS A 102 -9.30 -3.32 -6.62
CA CYS A 102 -9.98 -3.69 -7.84
C CYS A 102 -9.09 -4.61 -8.68
N PRO A 103 -9.56 -5.82 -9.06
CA PRO A 103 -8.79 -6.72 -9.92
C PRO A 103 -8.58 -6.18 -11.35
N ILE A 104 -9.45 -5.28 -11.80
CA ILE A 104 -9.45 -4.79 -13.20
C ILE A 104 -8.50 -3.60 -13.37
N CYS A 105 -8.58 -2.60 -12.48
CA CYS A 105 -7.81 -1.36 -12.62
C CYS A 105 -6.72 -1.20 -11.55
N GLY A 106 -6.58 -2.14 -10.61
CA GLY A 106 -5.58 -2.09 -9.54
C GLY A 106 -5.81 -1.00 -8.48
N HIS A 107 -6.82 -0.14 -8.61
CA HIS A 107 -7.12 0.91 -7.64
C HIS A 107 -7.84 0.35 -6.42
N ARG A 108 -7.68 1.00 -5.27
CA ARG A 108 -8.40 0.66 -4.03
C ARG A 108 -9.91 0.87 -4.18
N LEU A 109 -10.69 -0.01 -3.55
CA LEU A 109 -12.15 0.12 -3.50
C LEU A 109 -12.57 1.14 -2.44
N ASN A 110 -13.58 1.94 -2.78
CA ASN A 110 -14.20 2.89 -1.88
C ASN A 110 -15.45 2.31 -1.22
N VAL A 111 -15.74 2.81 -0.03
CA VAL A 111 -16.99 2.51 0.70
C VAL A 111 -18.08 3.44 0.20
N PHE A 112 -19.17 2.86 -0.29
CA PHE A 112 -20.38 3.57 -0.70
C PHE A 112 -21.53 3.25 0.25
N PRO A 113 -21.95 4.20 1.11
CA PRO A 113 -23.08 3.99 2.00
C PRO A 113 -24.39 3.88 1.21
N GLU A 114 -25.25 2.93 1.56
CA GLU A 114 -26.63 2.89 1.09
C GLU A 114 -27.53 3.65 2.08
N SER A 115 -27.87 4.89 1.73
CA SER A 115 -28.68 5.78 2.57
C SER A 115 -29.98 5.11 3.02
N ASN A 116 -30.33 5.25 4.31
CA ASN A 116 -31.58 4.76 4.92
C ASN A 116 -31.83 3.25 4.80
N ARG A 117 -30.80 2.43 4.54
CA ARG A 117 -30.91 0.97 4.54
C ARG A 117 -30.10 0.35 5.66
N TRP A 118 -30.75 -0.49 6.45
CA TRP A 118 -30.16 -1.12 7.62
C TRP A 118 -30.37 -2.64 7.58
N THR A 119 -29.43 -3.39 8.14
CA THR A 119 -29.57 -4.85 8.35
C THR A 119 -28.98 -5.19 9.69
N ASN A 120 -29.75 -5.89 10.52
CA ASN A 120 -29.36 -6.27 11.87
C ASN A 120 -28.85 -5.07 12.71
N GLY A 121 -29.45 -3.89 12.54
CA GLY A 121 -29.04 -2.67 13.25
C GLY A 121 -27.76 -2.01 12.73
N GLN A 122 -27.17 -2.49 11.64
CA GLN A 122 -26.00 -1.89 10.98
C GLN A 122 -26.39 -1.22 9.64
N PRO A 123 -25.78 -0.07 9.29
CA PRO A 123 -26.01 0.57 8.00
C PRO A 123 -25.48 -0.30 6.87
N ARG A 124 -26.22 -0.38 5.76
CA ARG A 124 -25.74 -1.07 4.55
C ARG A 124 -24.75 -0.21 3.80
N PHE A 125 -23.71 -0.84 3.27
CA PHE A 125 -22.76 -0.20 2.38
C PHE A 125 -22.21 -1.21 1.37
N LYS A 126 -21.59 -0.68 0.31
CA LYS A 126 -20.95 -1.47 -0.73
C LYS A 126 -19.50 -1.07 -0.93
N TYR A 127 -18.66 -2.02 -1.30
CA TYR A 127 -17.32 -1.75 -1.82
C TYR A 127 -17.37 -1.64 -3.32
N GLY A 128 -16.88 -0.54 -3.89
CA GLY A 128 -16.87 -0.35 -5.34
C GLY A 128 -15.68 0.45 -5.84
N CYS A 129 -15.37 0.30 -7.12
CA CYS A 129 -14.23 0.98 -7.73
C CYS A 129 -14.54 2.46 -7.97
N PRO A 130 -13.68 3.42 -7.56
CA PRO A 130 -13.91 4.84 -7.82
C PRO A 130 -14.01 5.14 -9.32
N ASN A 131 -13.18 4.49 -10.14
CA ASN A 131 -13.16 4.69 -11.60
C ASN A 131 -14.43 4.20 -12.31
N GLN A 132 -15.23 3.34 -11.69
CA GLN A 132 -16.54 2.94 -12.23
C GLN A 132 -17.53 4.11 -12.20
N ARG A 133 -17.51 4.90 -11.11
CA ARG A 133 -18.47 5.99 -10.88
C ARG A 133 -18.04 7.28 -11.57
N TYR A 134 -16.75 7.63 -11.50
CA TYR A 134 -16.24 8.92 -11.98
C TYR A 134 -15.83 8.91 -13.45
N LYS A 135 -15.20 7.83 -13.93
CA LYS A 135 -14.62 7.77 -15.29
C LYS A 135 -15.27 6.73 -16.20
N LYS A 136 -16.22 5.92 -15.68
CA LYS A 136 -16.83 4.74 -16.35
C LYS A 136 -15.84 3.77 -17.03
N SER A 137 -14.56 3.87 -16.70
CA SER A 137 -13.49 3.09 -17.34
C SER A 137 -13.28 1.71 -16.69
N CYS A 138 -14.00 1.41 -15.61
CA CYS A 138 -13.92 0.15 -14.89
C CYS A 138 -15.28 -0.52 -14.80
N THR A 139 -15.34 -1.81 -15.14
CA THR A 139 -16.57 -2.64 -15.16
C THR A 139 -16.78 -3.47 -13.88
N PHE A 140 -15.97 -3.22 -12.85
CA PHE A 140 -16.05 -3.92 -11.56
C PHE A 140 -17.44 -3.82 -10.93
N LYS A 141 -18.04 -4.93 -10.48
CA LYS A 141 -19.35 -4.90 -9.83
C LYS A 141 -19.20 -4.58 -8.34
N PRO A 142 -19.96 -3.60 -7.80
CA PRO A 142 -19.91 -3.30 -6.37
C PRO A 142 -20.38 -4.49 -5.51
N ILE A 143 -19.70 -4.72 -4.40
CA ILE A 143 -19.87 -5.89 -3.53
C ILE A 143 -20.52 -5.47 -2.22
N ASP A 144 -21.36 -6.34 -1.64
CA ASP A 144 -21.98 -6.10 -0.34
C ASP A 144 -20.91 -6.06 0.77
N GLY A 145 -20.83 -4.91 1.44
CA GLY A 145 -19.81 -4.63 2.43
C GLY A 145 -19.97 -5.43 3.72
N ASN A 146 -21.18 -5.45 4.30
CA ASN A 146 -21.44 -6.17 5.56
C ASN A 146 -21.15 -7.67 5.42
N ARG A 147 -21.52 -8.23 4.27
CA ARG A 147 -21.27 -9.64 3.98
C ARG A 147 -19.78 -9.92 3.77
N MET A 148 -19.07 -9.05 3.06
CA MET A 148 -17.63 -9.21 2.84
C MET A 148 -16.85 -9.10 4.15
N ASP A 149 -17.18 -8.12 4.99
CA ASP A 149 -16.59 -7.94 6.31
C ASP A 149 -16.77 -9.20 7.18
N SER A 150 -17.99 -9.74 7.22
CA SER A 150 -18.29 -10.97 7.96
C SER A 150 -17.51 -12.18 7.43
N PHE A 151 -17.43 -12.33 6.10
CA PHE A 151 -16.71 -13.43 5.46
C PHE A 151 -15.21 -13.38 5.75
N VAL A 152 -14.57 -12.21 5.66
CA VAL A 152 -13.14 -12.08 5.95
C VAL A 152 -12.85 -12.34 7.43
N LEU A 153 -13.69 -11.86 8.34
CA LEU A 153 -13.55 -12.16 9.77
C LEU A 153 -13.65 -13.66 10.05
N GLU A 154 -14.64 -14.34 9.47
CA GLU A 154 -14.84 -15.78 9.63
C GLU A 154 -13.63 -16.56 9.08
N LYS A 155 -13.17 -16.24 7.87
CA LYS A 155 -12.00 -16.91 7.27
C LYS A 155 -10.73 -16.69 8.07
N MET A 156 -10.52 -15.48 8.58
CA MET A 156 -9.37 -15.19 9.43
C MET A 156 -9.44 -15.93 10.78
N ALA A 157 -10.64 -16.18 11.31
CA ALA A 157 -10.81 -17.01 12.51
C ALA A 157 -10.51 -18.49 12.22
N THR A 158 -11.01 -19.06 11.12
CA THR A 158 -10.76 -20.48 10.75
C THR A 158 -9.28 -20.78 10.50
N VAL A 159 -8.52 -19.80 9.99
CA VAL A 159 -7.07 -19.94 9.73
C VAL A 159 -6.28 -20.21 11.00
N ALA A 160 -6.72 -19.65 12.12
CA ALA A 160 -6.07 -19.88 13.40
C ALA A 160 -6.29 -21.32 13.91
N ASP A 161 -7.43 -21.93 13.58
CA ASP A 161 -7.85 -23.24 14.11
C ASP A 161 -7.45 -24.43 13.21
N GLU A 162 -7.76 -24.41 11.91
CA GLU A 162 -7.70 -25.62 11.06
C GLU A 162 -6.48 -25.68 10.13
N ALA A 163 -5.90 -24.53 9.77
CA ALA A 163 -4.80 -24.43 8.82
C ALA A 163 -3.46 -24.03 9.46
N SER A 164 -3.41 -24.08 10.80
CA SER A 164 -2.26 -23.74 11.62
C SER A 164 -0.99 -24.46 11.14
N GLY A 165 -1.03 -25.73 10.77
CA GLY A 165 0.15 -26.50 10.34
C GLY A 165 0.80 -26.01 9.04
N TYR A 166 0.02 -25.86 7.96
CA TYR A 166 0.52 -25.41 6.65
C TYR A 166 1.03 -23.97 6.70
N TYR A 167 0.29 -23.07 7.35
CA TYR A 167 0.69 -21.67 7.48
C TYR A 167 1.86 -21.48 8.45
N THR A 168 1.91 -22.23 9.54
CA THR A 168 3.08 -22.27 10.45
C THR A 168 4.31 -22.69 9.68
N GLN A 169 4.22 -23.73 8.84
CA GLN A 169 5.35 -24.20 8.06
C GLN A 169 5.82 -23.15 7.04
N ILE A 170 4.91 -22.42 6.38
CA ILE A 170 5.29 -21.36 5.44
C ILE A 170 5.91 -20.16 6.16
N LEU A 171 5.32 -19.71 7.27
CA LEU A 171 5.84 -18.61 8.07
C LEU A 171 7.19 -18.96 8.69
N ASP A 172 7.34 -20.18 9.21
CA ASP A 172 8.58 -20.67 9.81
C ASP A 172 9.66 -20.89 8.76
N THR A 173 9.34 -21.49 7.61
CA THR A 173 10.29 -21.61 6.49
C THR A 173 10.76 -20.24 6.02
N LYS A 174 9.90 -19.22 6.01
CA LYS A 174 10.26 -17.84 5.63
C LYS A 174 11.10 -17.15 6.71
N MET A 175 10.72 -17.27 7.98
CA MET A 175 11.54 -16.79 9.09
C MET A 175 12.93 -17.42 9.05
N GLU A 176 13.00 -18.73 8.84
CA GLU A 176 14.27 -19.45 8.69
C GLU A 176 15.05 -18.96 7.47
N SER A 177 14.39 -18.70 6.33
CA SER A 177 15.08 -18.17 5.14
C SER A 177 15.62 -16.75 5.33
N LEU A 178 14.92 -15.89 6.08
CA LEU A 178 15.36 -14.53 6.40
C LEU A 178 16.47 -14.52 7.45
N ILE A 179 16.50 -15.52 8.33
CA ILE A 179 17.56 -15.70 9.33
C ILE A 179 18.80 -16.37 8.71
N ARG A 180 18.60 -17.24 7.71
CA ARG A 180 19.67 -18.01 7.03
C ARG A 180 20.24 -17.31 5.79
N SER A 181 20.20 -15.99 5.67
CA SER A 181 21.04 -15.26 4.70
C SER A 181 22.53 -15.33 5.12
N ASP A 182 23.04 -16.55 5.26
CA ASP A 182 24.37 -16.96 5.73
C ASP A 182 25.46 -16.44 4.77
N SER A 183 25.09 -16.14 3.51
CA SER A 183 25.93 -15.45 2.54
C SER A 183 26.25 -14.02 2.98
N ASN A 184 25.25 -13.25 3.43
CA ASN A 184 25.43 -11.84 3.79
C ASN A 184 26.28 -11.70 5.05
N GLU A 185 26.17 -12.61 6.02
CA GLU A 185 27.00 -12.59 7.22
C GLU A 185 28.47 -12.92 6.90
N ARG A 186 28.73 -13.91 6.05
CA ARG A 186 30.09 -14.28 5.63
C ARG A 186 30.71 -13.17 4.77
N ASP A 187 29.93 -12.59 3.87
CA ASP A 187 30.38 -11.50 3.00
C ASP A 187 30.69 -10.24 3.83
N LEU A 188 29.85 -9.91 4.81
CA LEU A 188 30.07 -8.80 5.73
C LEU A 188 31.31 -9.03 6.61
N ALA A 189 31.50 -10.24 7.15
CA ALA A 189 32.70 -10.59 7.90
C ALA A 189 33.97 -10.47 7.03
N SER A 190 33.91 -10.99 5.79
CA SER A 190 35.02 -10.92 4.85
C SER A 190 35.36 -9.47 4.44
N ALA A 191 34.34 -8.62 4.24
CA ALA A 191 34.50 -7.22 3.91
C ALA A 191 35.12 -6.43 5.08
N LYS A 192 34.73 -6.72 6.33
CA LYS A 192 35.35 -6.14 7.53
C LYS A 192 36.82 -6.53 7.65
N THR A 193 37.16 -7.80 7.47
CA THR A 193 38.56 -8.25 7.44
C THR A 193 39.36 -7.61 6.32
N LYS A 194 38.75 -7.43 5.13
CA LYS A 194 39.40 -6.73 4.01
C LYS A 194 39.66 -5.26 4.34
N MET A 195 38.72 -4.58 4.98
CA MET A 195 38.89 -3.19 5.43
C MET A 195 40.05 -3.06 6.41
N GLU A 196 40.16 -3.97 7.39
CA GLU A 196 41.27 -3.96 8.36
C GLU A 196 42.63 -4.14 7.69
N LYS A 197 42.72 -5.05 6.70
CA LYS A 197 43.94 -5.24 5.91
C LYS A 197 44.34 -3.99 5.14
N ILE A 198 43.41 -3.38 4.40
CA ILE A 198 43.68 -2.15 3.64
C ILE A 198 44.13 -1.01 4.57
N GLN A 199 43.53 -0.88 5.77
CA GLN A 199 43.97 0.10 6.76
C GLN A 199 45.39 -0.15 7.26
N ALA A 200 45.75 -1.42 7.50
CA ALA A 200 47.10 -1.80 7.89
C ALA A 200 48.12 -1.51 6.78
N ASP A 201 47.76 -1.78 5.52
CA ASP A 201 48.59 -1.53 4.34
C ASP A 201 48.82 -0.03 4.10
N ILE A 202 47.77 0.80 4.21
CA ILE A 202 47.89 2.26 4.17
C ILE A 202 48.82 2.75 5.29
N ALA A 203 48.68 2.24 6.52
CA ALA A 203 49.53 2.62 7.63
C ALA A 203 51.01 2.21 7.40
N ALA A 204 51.25 1.07 6.76
CA ALA A 204 52.59 0.64 6.36
C ALA A 204 53.18 1.54 5.28
N GLN A 205 52.41 1.86 4.23
CA GLN A 205 52.87 2.75 3.15
C GLN A 205 53.15 4.17 3.64
N VAL A 206 52.34 4.69 4.57
CA VAL A 206 52.58 6.00 5.20
C VAL A 206 53.89 6.00 5.99
N ARG A 207 54.26 4.90 6.66
CA ARG A 207 55.57 4.75 7.31
C ARG A 207 56.70 4.74 6.29
N ASN A 208 56.59 3.92 5.25
CA ASN A 208 57.60 3.81 4.18
C ASN A 208 57.84 5.17 3.49
N LYS A 209 56.79 5.98 3.30
CA LYS A 209 56.89 7.31 2.69
C LYS A 209 57.76 8.30 3.50
N ARG A 210 57.83 8.13 4.83
CA ARG A 210 58.65 8.98 5.71
C ARG A 210 60.15 8.76 5.48
N GLU A 211 60.52 7.54 5.09
CA GLU A 211 61.91 7.09 4.94
C GLU A 211 62.38 7.06 3.48
N ALA A 212 61.48 7.22 2.50
CA ALA A 212 61.77 7.11 1.07
C ALA A 212 62.27 8.41 0.41
N ASP A 213 63.14 8.24 -0.60
CA ASP A 213 63.64 9.29 -1.48
C ASP A 213 62.55 9.89 -2.39
N GLU A 214 62.79 11.11 -2.90
CA GLU A 214 61.80 11.92 -3.64
C GLU A 214 61.25 11.21 -4.90
N ASN A 215 62.08 10.42 -5.58
CA ASN A 215 61.67 9.63 -6.75
C ASN A 215 60.73 8.45 -6.39
N ILE A 216 60.81 7.94 -5.15
CA ILE A 216 60.01 6.79 -4.67
C ILE A 216 58.71 7.28 -4.03
N ARG A 217 58.69 8.51 -3.49
CA ARG A 217 57.50 9.12 -2.88
C ARG A 217 56.30 9.24 -3.81
N SER A 218 56.52 9.47 -5.11
CA SER A 218 55.44 9.55 -6.10
C SER A 218 54.73 8.21 -6.31
N PHE A 219 55.48 7.10 -6.33
CA PHE A 219 54.93 5.75 -6.41
C PHE A 219 54.16 5.36 -5.15
N ILE A 220 54.69 5.68 -3.97
CA ILE A 220 53.99 5.44 -2.69
C ILE A 220 52.72 6.29 -2.59
N GLN A 221 52.74 7.53 -3.10
CA GLN A 221 51.55 8.38 -3.16
C GLN A 221 50.45 7.75 -4.03
N ALA A 222 50.80 7.23 -5.21
CA ALA A 222 49.85 6.57 -6.11
C ALA A 222 49.25 5.29 -5.47
N ASP A 223 50.08 4.49 -4.79
CA ASP A 223 49.63 3.28 -4.08
C ASP A 223 48.68 3.62 -2.92
N ILE A 224 49.01 4.64 -2.11
CA ILE A 224 48.12 5.14 -1.04
C ILE A 224 46.79 5.63 -1.62
N SER A 225 46.81 6.31 -2.76
CA SER A 225 45.59 6.75 -3.45
C SER A 225 44.72 5.57 -3.90
N GLN A 226 45.32 4.53 -4.49
CA GLN A 226 44.60 3.32 -4.88
C GLN A 226 44.01 2.58 -3.67
N LEU A 227 44.80 2.38 -2.62
CA LEU A 227 44.33 1.76 -1.37
C LEU A 227 43.20 2.56 -0.72
N SER A 228 43.26 3.89 -0.80
CA SER A 228 42.21 4.78 -0.28
C SER A 228 40.90 4.66 -1.08
N GLU A 229 40.99 4.47 -2.40
CA GLU A 229 39.82 4.21 -3.24
C GLU A 229 39.19 2.84 -2.94
N GLU A 230 40.02 1.80 -2.79
CA GLU A 230 39.57 0.45 -2.40
C GLU A 230 38.93 0.43 -1.00
N LEU A 231 39.49 1.21 -0.07
CA LEU A 231 38.94 1.41 1.27
C LEU A 231 37.56 2.06 1.22
N SER A 232 37.37 3.07 0.37
CA SER A 232 36.05 3.70 0.16
C SER A 232 35.04 2.69 -0.36
N LYS A 233 35.37 1.97 -1.44
CA LYS A 233 34.48 0.95 -2.03
C LYS A 233 34.12 -0.16 -1.03
N THR A 234 35.09 -0.57 -0.21
CA THR A 234 34.87 -1.59 0.83
C THR A 234 33.97 -1.08 1.94
N ARG A 235 34.09 0.20 2.35
CA ARG A 235 33.15 0.81 3.31
C ARG A 235 31.74 0.90 2.76
N ASP A 236 31.57 1.35 1.52
CA ASP A 236 30.25 1.44 0.87
C ASP A 236 29.60 0.06 0.74
N LEU A 237 30.39 -0.99 0.55
CA LEU A 237 29.91 -2.37 0.57
C LEU A 237 29.47 -2.81 1.97
N ILE A 238 30.23 -2.48 3.02
CA ILE A 238 29.87 -2.79 4.41
C ILE A 238 28.55 -2.11 4.79
N VAL A 239 28.40 -0.82 4.49
CA VAL A 239 27.15 -0.07 4.77
C VAL A 239 25.96 -0.75 4.10
N ARG A 240 26.08 -1.07 2.80
CA ARG A 240 25.02 -1.77 2.06
C ARG A 240 24.65 -3.13 2.66
N LEU A 241 25.64 -3.92 3.09
CA LEU A 241 25.42 -5.22 3.72
C LEU A 241 24.79 -5.08 5.12
N GLU A 242 25.17 -4.06 5.89
CA GLU A 242 24.60 -3.77 7.21
C GLU A 242 23.15 -3.28 7.10
N ASP A 243 22.84 -2.44 6.11
CA ASP A 243 21.48 -1.98 5.82
C ASP A 243 20.58 -3.14 5.38
N ALA A 244 21.08 -4.00 4.49
CA ALA A 244 20.38 -5.22 4.08
C ALA A 244 20.06 -6.11 5.30
N LYS A 245 21.05 -6.38 6.16
CA LYS A 245 20.87 -7.16 7.39
C LYS A 245 19.86 -6.53 8.37
N SER A 246 19.92 -5.21 8.53
CA SER A 246 18.96 -4.46 9.37
C SER A 246 17.53 -4.60 8.85
N SER A 247 17.34 -4.50 7.53
CA SER A 247 16.04 -4.67 6.88
C SER A 247 15.49 -6.11 6.99
N GLU A 248 16.34 -7.12 6.84
CA GLU A 248 15.99 -8.54 7.02
C GLU A 248 15.57 -8.82 8.46
N SER A 249 16.30 -8.29 9.45
CA SER A 249 15.97 -8.45 10.87
C SER A 249 14.64 -7.80 11.24
N LYS A 250 14.36 -6.59 10.72
CA LYS A 250 13.06 -5.91 10.91
C LYS A 250 11.92 -6.72 10.29
N SER A 251 12.11 -7.27 9.09
CA SER A 251 11.12 -8.11 8.41
C SER A 251 10.84 -9.41 9.18
N ALA A 252 11.88 -10.08 9.70
CA ALA A 252 11.74 -11.30 10.50
C ALA A 252 10.99 -11.04 11.82
N LYS A 253 11.27 -9.91 12.49
CA LYS A 253 10.54 -9.49 13.70
C LYS A 253 9.06 -9.21 13.39
N GLY A 254 8.78 -8.44 12.34
CA GLY A 254 7.41 -8.14 11.90
C GLY A 254 6.62 -9.40 11.59
N LEU A 255 7.22 -10.37 10.89
CA LEU A 255 6.60 -11.67 10.66
C LEU A 255 6.27 -12.43 11.94
N GLY A 256 7.09 -12.31 12.99
CA GLY A 256 6.83 -12.94 14.28
C GLY A 256 5.71 -12.31 15.07
N GLU A 257 5.55 -10.99 14.95
CA GLU A 257 4.41 -10.28 15.50
C GLU A 257 3.12 -10.67 14.77
N ILE A 258 3.15 -10.70 13.42
CA ILE A 258 2.02 -11.13 12.59
C ILE A 258 1.61 -12.57 12.93
N LYS A 259 2.58 -13.49 13.06
CA LYS A 259 2.31 -14.89 13.45
C LYS A 259 1.55 -14.95 14.78
N LYS A 260 2.02 -14.24 15.82
CA LYS A 260 1.36 -14.19 17.13
C LYS A 260 -0.07 -13.66 17.03
N ILE A 261 -0.26 -12.59 16.26
CA ILE A 261 -1.56 -11.96 16.07
C ILE A 261 -2.55 -12.93 15.41
N ILE A 262 -2.15 -13.62 14.33
CA ILE A 262 -2.99 -14.60 13.64
C ILE A 262 -3.47 -15.70 14.59
N PHE A 263 -2.61 -16.22 15.46
CA PHE A 263 -3.01 -17.25 16.44
C PHE A 263 -3.92 -16.74 17.56
N SER A 264 -3.81 -15.47 17.91
CA SER A 264 -4.72 -14.85 18.89
C SER A 264 -6.04 -14.34 18.31
N PHE A 265 -6.20 -14.43 16.98
CA PHE A 265 -7.27 -13.77 16.23
C PHE A 265 -8.68 -14.22 16.65
N PRO A 266 -9.00 -15.52 16.82
CA PRO A 266 -10.34 -15.96 17.21
C PRO A 266 -10.79 -15.42 18.57
N ALA A 267 -9.89 -15.46 19.57
CA ALA A 267 -10.17 -14.97 20.91
C ALA A 267 -10.37 -13.44 20.95
N PHE A 268 -9.76 -12.71 20.02
CA PHE A 268 -9.82 -11.26 19.95
C PHE A 268 -11.10 -10.76 19.24
N ILE A 269 -11.58 -11.43 18.19
CA ILE A 269 -12.78 -10.97 17.46
C ILE A 269 -14.03 -10.93 18.33
N GLU A 270 -14.22 -11.90 19.22
CA GLU A 270 -15.46 -12.02 20.01
C GLU A 270 -15.60 -10.91 21.06
N SER A 271 -14.47 -10.38 21.55
CA SER A 271 -14.43 -9.42 22.66
C SER A 271 -14.09 -7.97 22.25
N SER A 272 -13.58 -7.77 21.03
CA SER A 272 -13.04 -6.48 20.61
C SER A 272 -14.03 -5.51 19.96
N ALA A 273 -13.78 -4.22 20.22
CA ALA A 273 -14.47 -3.11 19.58
C ALA A 273 -14.13 -2.98 18.09
N TYR A 274 -14.93 -2.20 17.34
CA TYR A 274 -14.73 -1.98 15.90
C TYR A 274 -13.33 -1.46 15.55
N GLU A 275 -12.82 -0.47 16.30
CA GLU A 275 -11.51 0.14 16.04
C GLU A 275 -10.36 -0.85 16.24
N GLU A 276 -10.48 -1.73 17.22
CA GLU A 276 -9.52 -2.79 17.50
C GLU A 276 -9.50 -3.83 16.37
N LYS A 277 -10.68 -4.25 15.88
CA LYS A 277 -10.81 -5.16 14.73
C LYS A 277 -10.19 -4.56 13.47
N LEU A 278 -10.47 -3.29 13.21
CA LEU A 278 -9.89 -2.55 12.09
C LEU A 278 -8.36 -2.49 12.17
N SER A 279 -7.83 -2.17 13.35
CA SER A 279 -6.37 -2.12 13.59
C SER A 279 -5.72 -3.49 13.38
N LEU A 280 -6.36 -4.54 13.88
CA LEU A 280 -5.87 -5.91 13.74
C LEU A 280 -5.82 -6.36 12.29
N LEU A 281 -6.91 -6.14 11.54
CA LEU A 281 -6.99 -6.48 10.12
C LEU A 281 -5.93 -5.72 9.32
N ASN A 282 -5.73 -4.42 9.59
CA ASN A 282 -4.68 -3.64 8.93
C ASN A 282 -3.26 -4.07 9.31
N THR A 283 -3.07 -4.71 10.46
CA THR A 283 -1.75 -5.20 10.88
C THR A 283 -1.38 -6.50 10.16
N VAL A 284 -2.37 -7.35 9.90
CA VAL A 284 -2.15 -8.67 9.30
C VAL A 284 -2.30 -8.64 7.77
N ILE A 285 -3.33 -7.98 7.27
CA ILE A 285 -3.71 -8.01 5.86
C ILE A 285 -3.03 -6.85 5.11
N GLU A 286 -2.41 -7.17 3.98
CA GLU A 286 -1.79 -6.21 3.07
C GLU A 286 -2.80 -5.71 2.04
N ARG A 287 -3.51 -6.65 1.40
CA ARG A 287 -4.49 -6.36 0.36
C ARG A 287 -5.50 -7.50 0.24
N ILE A 288 -6.65 -7.23 -0.34
CA ILE A 288 -7.70 -8.20 -0.65
C ILE A 288 -8.15 -7.95 -2.09
N ILE A 289 -8.21 -9.00 -2.91
CA ILE A 289 -8.68 -8.96 -4.29
C ILE A 289 -9.80 -9.97 -4.46
N ILE A 290 -10.82 -9.59 -5.22
CA ILE A 290 -11.98 -10.44 -5.47
C ILE A 290 -12.06 -10.70 -6.96
N LEU A 291 -12.03 -11.97 -7.36
CA LEU A 291 -12.09 -12.41 -8.74
C LEU A 291 -13.41 -13.10 -9.02
N ASP A 292 -14.09 -12.72 -10.09
CA ASP A 292 -15.30 -13.41 -10.53
C ASP A 292 -14.92 -14.63 -11.39
N HIS A 293 -15.11 -15.84 -10.86
CA HIS A 293 -14.93 -17.10 -11.59
C HIS A 293 -16.30 -17.70 -11.92
N GLY A 294 -16.92 -17.22 -13.01
CA GLY A 294 -18.22 -17.69 -13.45
C GLY A 294 -19.34 -17.28 -12.50
N ASN A 295 -19.90 -18.26 -11.77
CA ASN A 295 -20.97 -18.03 -10.78
C ASN A 295 -20.45 -17.81 -9.35
N GLU A 296 -19.16 -18.00 -9.10
CA GLU A 296 -18.54 -17.88 -7.79
C GLU A 296 -17.56 -16.71 -7.78
N GLN A 297 -17.54 -15.90 -6.71
CA GLN A 297 -16.53 -14.84 -6.57
C GLN A 297 -15.43 -15.30 -5.61
N ILE A 298 -14.20 -15.45 -6.05
CA ILE A 298 -13.12 -15.93 -5.20
C ILE A 298 -12.48 -14.75 -4.48
N CYS A 299 -12.43 -14.79 -3.15
CA CYS A 299 -11.81 -13.75 -2.33
C CYS A 299 -10.37 -14.14 -1.93
N HIS A 300 -9.39 -13.46 -2.53
CA HIS A 300 -7.97 -13.60 -2.24
C HIS A 300 -7.52 -12.58 -1.19
N ILE A 301 -7.09 -13.06 -0.03
CA ILE A 301 -6.55 -12.23 1.06
C ILE A 301 -5.03 -12.37 1.06
N PHE A 302 -4.32 -11.24 1.07
CA PHE A 302 -2.87 -11.21 1.04
C PHE A 302 -2.36 -10.74 2.40
N VAL A 303 -1.47 -11.53 3.01
CA VAL A 303 -0.94 -11.28 4.37
C VAL A 303 0.41 -10.57 4.28
N LYS A 304 0.59 -9.53 5.11
CA LYS A 304 1.83 -8.76 5.19
C LYS A 304 3.02 -9.65 5.55
N GLY A 305 4.17 -9.37 4.93
CA GLY A 305 5.43 -10.09 5.16
C GLY A 305 5.64 -11.34 4.30
N THR A 306 4.76 -11.61 3.33
CA THR A 306 4.98 -12.64 2.30
C THR A 306 5.60 -12.03 1.03
N PRO A 307 6.61 -12.64 0.37
CA PRO A 307 7.28 -12.07 -0.79
C PRO A 307 6.41 -12.07 -2.04
N LYS A 308 6.42 -10.94 -2.77
CA LYS A 308 5.57 -10.54 -3.92
C LYS A 308 5.33 -11.59 -5.01
N ASP A 309 6.19 -12.62 -5.07
CA ASP A 309 6.30 -13.54 -6.20
C ASP A 309 5.66 -14.92 -5.97
N LYS A 310 5.08 -15.17 -4.79
CA LYS A 310 4.27 -16.39 -4.50
C LYS A 310 2.91 -15.99 -3.93
N TYR A 311 2.19 -15.20 -4.72
CA TYR A 311 0.89 -14.61 -4.40
C TYR A 311 -0.28 -15.46 -4.95
N ASP A 312 0.04 -16.64 -5.50
CA ASP A 312 -0.94 -17.62 -5.93
C ASP A 312 -1.43 -18.41 -4.71
N ASP A 313 -2.75 -18.44 -4.55
CA ASP A 313 -3.51 -19.33 -3.65
C ASP A 313 -3.54 -19.02 -2.14
N PHE A 314 -3.33 -17.78 -1.71
CA PHE A 314 -3.35 -17.52 -0.26
C PHE A 314 -4.74 -17.62 0.41
N PHE A 315 -5.84 -17.38 -0.32
CA PHE A 315 -7.21 -17.73 0.09
C PHE A 315 -8.05 -17.89 -1.17
N VAL A 316 -8.42 -19.10 -1.55
CA VAL A 316 -9.40 -19.34 -2.62
C VAL A 316 -10.69 -19.77 -1.93
N GLY A 317 -11.54 -18.80 -1.58
CA GLY A 317 -12.86 -19.06 -1.02
C GLY A 317 -13.93 -18.55 -1.96
N GLY A 318 -14.77 -19.44 -2.49
CA GLY A 318 -15.93 -19.07 -3.28
C GLY A 318 -16.94 -18.27 -2.44
N TYR A 319 -17.16 -17.02 -2.84
CA TYR A 319 -18.21 -16.13 -2.38
C TYR A 319 -19.40 -16.39 -3.31
N LEU A 320 -20.38 -17.12 -2.76
CA LEU A 320 -21.67 -17.51 -3.34
C LEU A 320 -21.67 -18.58 -4.45
N SER A 321 -22.21 -19.76 -4.12
CA SER A 321 -23.17 -20.45 -4.98
C SER A 321 -24.60 -20.18 -4.43
N PRO A 322 -25.61 -19.98 -5.31
CA PRO A 322 -26.98 -19.63 -4.90
C PRO A 322 -27.81 -20.89 -4.62
N GLU A 323 -27.66 -21.49 -3.44
CA GLU A 323 -28.53 -22.60 -3.03
C GLU A 323 -29.70 -22.16 -2.14
N PHE A 324 -30.31 -20.99 -2.37
CA PHE A 324 -31.67 -20.71 -1.88
C PHE A 324 -32.38 -19.70 -2.81
N LEU A 325 -32.55 -20.07 -4.08
CA LEU A 325 -33.51 -19.42 -5.00
C LEU A 325 -34.83 -20.19 -5.14
N THR A 326 -35.14 -21.11 -4.23
CA THR A 326 -36.45 -21.79 -4.19
C THR A 326 -36.91 -22.05 -2.76
N ASP A 327 -37.48 -21.05 -2.09
CA ASP A 327 -38.69 -21.29 -1.27
C ASP A 327 -39.48 -19.99 -1.13
N THR A 328 -40.04 -19.49 -2.24
CA THR A 328 -41.26 -18.67 -2.13
C THR A 328 -42.39 -19.60 -1.74
N ARG A 329 -42.49 -19.93 -0.45
CA ARG A 329 -43.80 -20.27 0.12
C ARG A 329 -44.67 -19.05 -0.12
N LYS A 330 -45.56 -19.17 -1.10
CA LYS A 330 -46.65 -18.23 -1.35
C LYS A 330 -47.29 -17.90 0.01
N PRO A 331 -47.28 -16.64 0.46
CA PRO A 331 -48.25 -16.22 1.45
C PRO A 331 -49.61 -16.33 0.76
N GLN A 332 -50.45 -17.17 1.34
CA GLN A 332 -51.85 -17.33 1.03
C GLN A 332 -52.49 -15.93 1.10
N MET A 333 -52.76 -15.34 -0.06
CA MET A 333 -53.41 -14.03 -0.14
C MET A 333 -54.84 -14.19 0.37
N CYS A 334 -55.10 -13.66 1.57
CA CYS A 334 -56.45 -13.35 2.00
C CYS A 334 -57.01 -12.29 1.05
N ASN A 335 -58.04 -12.67 0.30
CA ASN A 335 -58.89 -11.78 -0.47
C ASN A 335 -59.38 -10.63 0.41
N ARG A 336 -59.07 -9.40 0.00
CA ARG A 336 -59.80 -8.21 0.42
C ARG A 336 -60.19 -7.47 -0.84
N ASP A 337 -61.34 -7.88 -1.37
CA ASP A 337 -62.08 -7.16 -2.38
C ASP A 337 -62.36 -5.74 -1.90
N ARG A 338 -61.92 -4.77 -2.70
CA ARG A 338 -62.51 -3.43 -2.74
C ARG A 338 -63.41 -3.43 -3.97
N ASP A 339 -64.69 -3.71 -3.78
CA ASP A 339 -65.72 -3.22 -4.67
C ASP A 339 -66.86 -2.62 -3.86
N SER A 340 -66.86 -1.30 -3.83
CA SER A 340 -68.04 -0.50 -3.53
C SER A 340 -68.95 -0.51 -4.75
N LYS A 341 -70.14 -1.12 -4.65
CA LYS A 341 -71.44 -0.48 -4.91
C LYS A 341 -72.59 -1.50 -5.00
N SER A 342 -73.48 -1.37 -4.03
CA SER A 342 -74.94 -1.34 -4.14
C SER A 342 -75.72 -2.49 -4.79
N VAL A 343 -76.55 -3.11 -3.94
CA VAL A 343 -78.03 -3.21 -4.04
C VAL A 343 -78.65 -4.32 -4.91
N SER A 344 -79.43 -5.16 -4.22
CA SER A 344 -80.58 -5.98 -4.70
C SER A 344 -80.21 -7.15 -5.62
N MET A 345 -80.78 -8.35 -5.54
CA MET A 345 -82.14 -8.73 -5.17
C MET A 345 -82.13 -10.23 -4.88
N ALA A 346 -83.03 -10.64 -4.00
CA ALA A 346 -83.21 -12.01 -3.57
C ALA A 346 -83.84 -12.92 -4.65
N LEU A 347 -83.83 -14.21 -4.31
CA LEU A 347 -84.71 -15.32 -4.73
C LEU A 347 -84.19 -16.33 -5.79
N ILE A 348 -83.97 -17.55 -5.27
CA ILE A 348 -84.62 -18.83 -5.64
C ILE A 348 -84.33 -19.38 -7.04
N ALA A 349 -83.60 -20.50 -7.10
CA ALA A 349 -84.17 -21.85 -7.17
C ALA A 349 -83.14 -22.88 -6.67
#